data_AF-A0A2N5LN48-F1
#
_entry.id   AF-A0A2N5LN48-F1
#
_cell.length_a   1.000
_cell.length_b   1.000
_cell.length_c   1.000
_cell.angle_alpha   90.00
_cell.angle_beta   90.00
_cell.angle_gamma   90.00
#
_symmetry.space_group_name_H-M   'P 1'
#
loop_
_entity.id
_entity.type
_entity.pdbx_description
1 polymer ?
#
loop_
_entity_poly.entity_id
_entity_poly.type
_entity_poly.pdbx_seq_one_letter_code
_entity_poly.pdbx_strand_id
1 'polypeptide(L)'
;MTDSDLAFPIYATYGDKDNKHQLIHTTNSEVELPSQLLSITDKPAGYLPANVVWYPVLGCEVFNDYWCLWCTYPDFGAFRGGMVRSKVALLPVNQAIELNDLTDILISIMNSEKLPEITNEQLKNVFDSLVIATHPVLILENLASFATIIMELWRSLWPKARKRLICNVKWSPSQILADESEFNIVASIASNKLRWIEPYTAISSTGNNNEVSDTRAVKFLLDHQDTILENLLENTSLAIEKPPLQRLRKLSRTVELIDTFNTEPSASLAINLIRNSLSFEDTEGDLDIYVNKALIYLAENLTSLSFMEVEKIQNIVFKKNHNYNLLCLSLASYIENKFTLLKDEDKNRLIADSIRKNRWWYIALKKGISQGVDTLTP
;
A
#
# COMPACT_ATOMS: atom_id res chain seq x y z
N MET A 1 36.85 -13.28 -7.99
CA MET A 1 36.90 -11.89 -8.49
C MET A 1 36.26 -11.06 -7.41
N THR A 2 37.05 -10.21 -6.77
CA THR A 2 36.59 -9.24 -5.79
C THR A 2 35.64 -8.27 -6.48
N ASP A 3 34.49 -7.98 -5.86
CA ASP A 3 33.60 -6.88 -6.22
C ASP A 3 34.44 -5.62 -6.41
N SER A 4 34.75 -5.30 -7.66
CA SER A 4 35.23 -3.97 -8.01
C SER A 4 34.09 -3.02 -7.68
N ASP A 5 34.36 -1.96 -6.92
CA ASP A 5 33.42 -0.90 -6.57
C ASP A 5 32.74 -0.34 -7.84
N LEU A 6 31.66 -0.99 -8.27
CA LEU A 6 30.82 -0.52 -9.36
C LEU A 6 30.16 0.75 -8.85
N ALA A 7 30.57 1.90 -9.40
CA ALA A 7 29.96 3.18 -9.08
C ALA A 7 28.52 3.19 -9.63
N PHE A 8 27.56 3.02 -8.73
CA PHE A 8 26.13 3.20 -9.02
C PHE A 8 25.68 4.63 -8.68
N PRO A 9 24.62 5.13 -9.34
CA PRO A 9 23.87 4.50 -10.43
C PRO A 9 24.67 4.41 -11.74
N ILE A 10 24.38 3.39 -12.54
CA ILE A 10 24.82 3.35 -13.94
C ILE A 10 23.88 4.23 -14.74
N TYR A 11 24.43 5.14 -15.55
CA TYR A 11 23.64 5.97 -16.44
C TYR A 11 23.76 5.48 -17.87
N ALA A 12 22.63 5.35 -18.56
CA ALA A 12 22.56 5.01 -19.96
C ALA A 12 21.77 6.07 -20.73
N THR A 13 22.15 6.31 -21.99
CA THR A 13 21.43 7.19 -22.91
C THR A 13 21.03 6.42 -24.16
N TYR A 14 19.74 6.43 -24.47
CA TYR A 14 19.15 5.85 -25.67
C TYR A 14 18.67 6.96 -26.61
N GLY A 15 18.74 6.73 -27.92
CA GLY A 15 18.25 7.68 -28.92
C GLY A 15 18.69 7.30 -30.34
N ASP A 16 18.75 8.29 -31.23
CA ASP A 16 19.13 8.08 -32.63
C ASP A 16 20.60 7.67 -32.81
N LYS A 17 20.81 6.45 -33.27
CA LYS A 17 22.11 5.92 -33.71
C LYS A 17 21.88 5.08 -34.95
N ASP A 18 22.56 5.42 -36.04
CA ASP A 18 22.43 4.76 -37.35
C ASP A 18 20.98 4.66 -37.84
N ASN A 19 20.19 5.74 -37.65
CA ASN A 19 18.76 5.85 -37.99
C ASN A 19 17.84 4.88 -37.25
N LYS A 20 18.25 4.38 -36.08
CA LYS A 20 17.48 3.49 -35.21
C LYS A 20 17.53 4.02 -33.78
N HIS A 21 16.49 3.73 -33.00
CA HIS A 21 16.53 3.95 -31.56
C HIS A 21 17.42 2.88 -30.92
N GLN A 22 18.54 3.27 -30.32
CA GLN A 22 19.53 2.37 -29.73
C GLN A 22 20.25 3.01 -28.55
N LEU A 23 21.03 2.20 -27.82
CA LEU A 23 21.98 2.69 -26.83
C LEU A 23 23.07 3.55 -27.49
N ILE A 24 23.16 4.80 -27.08
CA ILE A 24 24.17 5.78 -27.51
C ILE A 24 25.38 5.71 -26.59
N HIS A 25 25.14 5.73 -25.28
CA HIS A 25 26.18 5.83 -24.26
C HIS A 25 25.78 5.12 -22.97
N THR A 26 26.76 4.58 -22.25
CA THR A 26 26.62 4.06 -20.89
C THR A 26 27.85 4.47 -20.08
N THR A 27 27.68 4.81 -18.80
CA THR A 27 28.80 5.08 -17.89
C THR A 27 29.57 3.82 -17.52
N ASN A 28 29.00 2.65 -17.78
CA ASN A 28 29.67 1.37 -17.61
C ASN A 28 29.35 0.42 -18.76
N SER A 29 30.36 0.12 -19.59
CA SER A 29 30.23 -0.77 -20.76
C SER A 29 30.38 -2.26 -20.43
N GLU A 30 30.80 -2.60 -19.21
CA GLU A 30 30.98 -3.99 -18.78
C GLU A 30 29.68 -4.60 -18.25
N VAL A 31 28.68 -3.76 -17.93
CA VAL A 31 27.37 -4.20 -17.47
C VAL A 31 26.43 -4.39 -18.65
N GLU A 32 25.87 -5.60 -18.74
CA GLU A 32 24.79 -5.90 -19.69
C GLU A 32 23.50 -5.24 -19.23
N LEU A 33 23.05 -4.22 -19.97
CA LEU A 33 21.82 -3.49 -19.68
C LEU A 33 20.59 -4.35 -20.02
N PRO A 34 19.50 -4.30 -19.23
CA PRO A 34 18.27 -5.03 -19.56
C PRO A 34 17.75 -4.69 -20.95
N SER A 35 17.48 -5.71 -21.77
CA SER A 35 17.07 -5.52 -23.18
C SER A 35 15.71 -4.81 -23.31
N GLN A 36 14.85 -4.94 -22.28
CA GLN A 36 13.57 -4.26 -22.16
C GLN A 36 13.71 -2.73 -22.17
N LEU A 37 14.87 -2.18 -21.74
CA LEU A 37 15.10 -0.74 -21.76
C LEU A 37 14.98 -0.14 -23.17
N LEU A 38 15.28 -0.91 -24.21
CA LEU A 38 15.19 -0.43 -25.58
C LEU A 38 13.77 -0.03 -25.98
N SER A 39 12.75 -0.81 -25.57
CA SER A 39 11.36 -0.53 -25.93
C SER A 39 10.74 0.54 -25.05
N ILE A 40 11.02 0.54 -23.75
CA ILE A 40 10.43 1.50 -22.80
C ILE A 40 11.03 2.90 -22.89
N THR A 41 12.24 3.02 -23.44
CA THR A 41 12.89 4.32 -23.71
C THR A 41 12.58 4.85 -25.10
N ASP A 42 11.87 4.11 -25.95
CA ASP A 42 11.45 4.64 -27.25
C ASP A 42 10.26 5.60 -27.08
N LYS A 43 9.83 6.20 -28.19
CA LYS A 43 8.67 7.08 -28.23
C LYS A 43 7.44 6.34 -27.69
N PRO A 44 6.75 6.91 -26.69
CA PRO A 44 5.54 6.31 -26.15
C PRO A 44 4.53 6.02 -27.26
N ALA A 45 4.01 4.80 -27.28
CA ALA A 45 2.97 4.41 -28.22
C ALA A 45 1.68 5.24 -28.02
N GLY A 46 0.84 5.33 -29.05
CA GLY A 46 -0.47 5.99 -28.98
C GLY A 46 -0.55 7.31 -29.75
N TYR A 47 -1.79 7.75 -29.99
CA TYR A 47 -2.07 9.00 -30.68
C TYR A 47 -2.20 10.15 -29.68
N LEU A 48 -1.36 11.17 -29.87
CA LEU A 48 -1.41 12.44 -29.14
C LEU A 48 -1.84 13.56 -30.12
N PRO A 49 -2.79 14.41 -29.74
CA PRO A 49 -3.20 15.53 -30.59
C PRO A 49 -2.03 16.46 -30.93
N ALA A 50 -2.09 17.11 -32.10
CA ALA A 50 -1.17 18.19 -32.43
C ALA A 50 -1.25 19.29 -31.35
N ASN A 51 -0.10 19.88 -31.01
CA ASN A 51 0.08 20.92 -29.99
C ASN A 51 0.00 20.48 -28.52
N VAL A 52 -0.11 19.18 -28.24
CA VAL A 52 0.01 18.66 -26.87
C VAL A 52 1.47 18.38 -26.52
N VAL A 53 1.95 19.00 -25.45
CA VAL A 53 3.26 18.68 -24.88
C VAL A 53 3.14 17.36 -24.11
N TRP A 54 3.77 16.32 -24.63
CA TRP A 54 3.74 14.97 -24.06
C TRP A 54 5.02 14.61 -23.29
N TYR A 55 5.99 15.52 -23.22
CA TYR A 55 7.27 15.31 -22.56
C TYR A 55 7.41 16.23 -21.33
N PRO A 56 8.26 15.88 -20.34
CA PRO A 56 9.00 14.62 -20.22
C PRO A 56 8.09 13.42 -19.98
N VAL A 57 8.49 12.26 -20.47
CA VAL A 57 7.87 10.98 -20.12
C VAL A 57 8.79 10.27 -19.15
N LEU A 58 8.36 10.23 -17.90
CA LEU A 58 9.06 9.56 -16.82
C LEU A 58 8.48 8.18 -16.57
N GLY A 59 9.33 7.26 -16.17
CA GLY A 59 8.88 6.01 -15.57
C GLY A 59 9.96 5.35 -14.73
N CYS A 60 9.54 4.44 -13.85
CA CYS A 60 10.41 3.54 -13.11
C CYS A 60 9.80 2.16 -12.97
N GLU A 61 10.67 1.14 -12.99
CA GLU A 61 10.29 -0.26 -12.87
C GLU A 61 11.54 -1.10 -12.57
N VAL A 62 11.33 -2.31 -12.05
CA VAL A 62 12.40 -3.31 -11.89
C VAL A 62 12.53 -4.14 -13.17
N PHE A 63 13.73 -4.15 -13.75
CA PHE A 63 14.11 -5.05 -14.84
C PHE A 63 15.30 -5.91 -14.42
N ASN A 64 15.11 -7.24 -14.45
CA ASN A 64 16.08 -8.19 -13.91
C ASN A 64 16.42 -7.83 -12.45
N ASP A 65 17.69 -7.59 -12.14
CA ASP A 65 18.16 -7.22 -10.79
C ASP A 65 18.34 -5.71 -10.59
N TYR A 66 17.89 -4.89 -11.54
CA TYR A 66 18.00 -3.44 -11.49
C TYR A 66 16.65 -2.76 -11.29
N TRP A 67 16.60 -1.80 -10.36
CA TRP A 67 15.57 -0.77 -10.37
C TRP A 67 16.01 0.33 -11.33
N CYS A 68 15.17 0.58 -12.34
CA CYS A 68 15.46 1.49 -13.43
C CYS A 68 14.53 2.69 -13.35
N LEU A 69 15.06 3.88 -13.58
CA LEU A 69 14.32 5.12 -13.69
C LEU A 69 14.73 5.81 -14.99
N TRP A 70 13.77 6.20 -15.81
CA TRP A 70 14.04 6.80 -17.12
C TRP A 70 13.23 8.05 -17.37
N CYS A 71 13.76 8.90 -18.24
CA CYS A 71 13.10 10.10 -18.73
C CYS A 71 13.33 10.23 -20.24
N THR A 72 12.24 10.43 -20.99
CA THR A 72 12.24 10.51 -22.46
C THR A 72 11.77 11.89 -22.93
N TYR A 73 12.53 12.48 -23.87
CA TYR A 73 12.22 13.74 -24.56
C TYR A 73 12.25 13.56 -26.08
N PRO A 74 11.55 14.39 -26.87
CA PRO A 74 11.78 14.47 -28.31
C PRO A 74 13.25 14.85 -28.60
N ASP A 75 13.86 14.20 -29.59
CA ASP A 75 15.17 14.61 -30.10
C ASP A 75 14.97 15.46 -31.37
N PHE A 76 14.92 16.78 -31.18
CA PHE A 76 14.78 17.74 -32.28
C PHE A 76 16.04 17.85 -33.16
N GLY A 77 17.16 17.29 -32.72
CA GLY A 77 18.42 17.27 -33.47
C GLY A 77 18.64 15.98 -34.26
N ALA A 78 17.77 14.98 -34.10
CA ALA A 78 17.88 13.71 -34.80
C ALA A 78 17.65 13.86 -36.31
N PHE A 79 18.27 12.97 -37.11
CA PHE A 79 18.16 13.02 -38.56
C PHE A 79 16.74 12.69 -39.03
N ARG A 80 16.09 11.73 -38.36
CA ARG A 80 14.72 11.32 -38.63
C ARG A 80 13.74 12.06 -37.71
N GLY A 81 12.71 12.66 -38.31
CA GLY A 81 11.62 13.26 -37.54
C GLY A 81 10.92 12.25 -36.63
N GLY A 82 10.57 12.68 -35.42
CA GLY A 82 9.85 11.86 -34.45
C GLY A 82 10.73 10.94 -33.60
N MET A 83 12.05 11.03 -33.71
CA MET A 83 12.99 10.37 -32.79
C MET A 83 12.93 11.00 -31.39
N VAL A 84 13.38 10.22 -30.41
CA VAL A 84 13.44 10.61 -29.00
C VAL A 84 14.83 10.38 -28.45
N ARG A 85 15.11 11.02 -27.32
CA ARG A 85 16.29 10.80 -26.51
C ARG A 85 15.86 10.53 -25.09
N SER A 86 16.45 9.50 -24.51
CA SER A 86 16.11 9.06 -23.16
C SER A 86 17.34 8.84 -22.33
N LYS A 87 17.29 9.29 -21.08
CA LYS A 87 18.30 8.98 -20.07
C LYS A 87 17.71 7.99 -19.08
N VAL A 88 18.51 7.02 -18.67
CA VAL A 88 18.15 5.98 -17.71
C VAL A 88 19.19 5.97 -16.60
N ALA A 89 18.74 5.85 -15.36
CA ALA A 89 19.55 5.49 -14.21
C ALA A 89 19.19 4.06 -13.78
N LEU A 90 20.21 3.23 -13.56
CA LEU A 90 20.06 1.85 -13.11
C LEU A 90 20.77 1.66 -11.77
N LEU A 91 20.07 1.07 -10.82
CA LEU A 91 20.62 0.69 -9.51
C LEU A 91 20.27 -0.75 -9.21
N PRO A 92 21.19 -1.56 -8.66
CA PRO A 92 20.84 -2.86 -8.12
C PRO A 92 19.71 -2.70 -7.13
N VAL A 93 18.68 -3.55 -7.20
CA VAL A 93 17.48 -3.40 -6.37
C VAL A 93 17.82 -3.26 -4.88
N ASN A 94 18.78 -4.04 -4.39
CA ASN A 94 19.21 -4.00 -2.98
C ASN A 94 19.88 -2.68 -2.58
N GLN A 95 20.49 -1.96 -3.53
CA GLN A 95 21.05 -0.63 -3.25
C GLN A 95 19.99 0.46 -3.41
N ALA A 96 19.10 0.30 -4.40
CA ALA A 96 18.02 1.24 -4.64
C ALA A 96 17.14 1.41 -3.40
N ILE A 97 16.70 0.31 -2.77
CA ILE A 97 15.78 0.37 -1.62
C ILE A 97 16.36 1.11 -0.40
N GLU A 98 17.68 1.17 -0.27
CA GLU A 98 18.40 1.87 0.80
C GLU A 98 18.54 3.39 0.52
N LEU A 99 18.33 3.83 -0.73
CA LEU A 99 18.31 5.24 -1.06
C LEU A 99 17.05 5.88 -0.51
N ASN A 100 17.23 6.89 0.34
CA ASN A 100 16.12 7.68 0.85
C ASN A 100 15.69 8.80 -0.11
N ASP A 101 16.59 9.23 -0.99
CA ASP A 101 16.34 10.38 -1.86
C ASP A 101 16.73 10.09 -3.32
N LEU A 102 15.83 10.43 -4.25
CA LEU A 102 16.02 10.31 -5.69
C LEU A 102 16.33 11.64 -6.38
N THR A 103 16.43 12.75 -5.65
CA THR A 103 16.53 14.11 -6.19
C THR A 103 17.64 14.24 -7.23
N ASP A 104 18.88 13.87 -6.88
CA ASP A 104 20.03 14.01 -7.80
C ASP A 104 19.90 13.13 -9.04
N ILE A 105 19.35 11.93 -8.89
CA ILE A 105 19.13 10.98 -10.00
C ILE A 105 18.09 11.56 -10.96
N LEU A 106 16.96 12.05 -10.44
CA LEU A 106 15.90 12.67 -11.24
C LEU A 106 16.38 13.92 -11.97
N ILE A 107 17.09 14.82 -11.27
CA ILE A 107 17.70 16.03 -11.86
C ILE A 107 18.62 15.64 -13.02
N SER A 108 19.48 14.63 -12.82
CA SER A 108 20.42 14.14 -13.83
C SER A 108 19.73 13.59 -15.09
N ILE A 109 18.75 12.69 -14.93
CA ILE A 109 18.04 12.07 -16.08
C ILE A 109 17.10 13.05 -16.77
N MET A 110 16.53 14.02 -16.05
CA MET A 110 15.70 15.08 -16.63
C MET A 110 16.52 16.18 -17.29
N ASN A 111 17.85 16.20 -17.06
CA ASN A 111 18.73 17.27 -17.51
C ASN A 111 18.23 18.66 -17.06
N SER A 112 17.83 18.74 -15.79
CA SER A 112 17.32 19.96 -15.15
C SER A 112 18.31 20.46 -14.10
N GLU A 113 18.16 21.69 -13.64
CA GLU A 113 18.88 22.22 -12.46
C GLU A 113 18.16 21.88 -11.16
N LYS A 114 16.82 21.79 -11.21
CA LYS A 114 15.96 21.44 -10.06
C LYS A 114 14.71 20.70 -10.50
N LEU A 115 14.07 20.00 -9.58
CA LEU A 115 12.74 19.41 -9.81
C LEU A 115 11.65 20.50 -9.80
N PRO A 116 10.54 20.31 -10.53
CA PRO A 116 9.41 21.23 -10.46
C PRO A 116 8.82 21.31 -9.06
N GLU A 117 8.46 22.50 -8.62
CA GLU A 117 7.85 22.70 -7.31
C GLU A 117 6.41 22.21 -7.30
N ILE A 118 6.03 21.53 -6.22
CA ILE A 118 4.65 21.11 -5.92
C ILE A 118 4.36 21.55 -4.48
N THR A 119 3.17 22.10 -4.25
CA THR A 119 2.79 22.54 -2.90
C THR A 119 2.47 21.33 -2.00
N ASN A 120 2.64 21.48 -0.68
CA ASN A 120 2.25 20.44 0.27
C ASN A 120 0.76 20.08 0.16
N GLU A 121 -0.10 21.04 -0.20
CA GLU A 121 -1.52 20.79 -0.45
C GLU A 121 -1.75 19.90 -1.67
N GLN A 122 -1.03 20.14 -2.77
CA GLN A 122 -1.09 19.29 -3.96
C GLN A 122 -0.59 17.87 -3.67
N LEU A 123 0.53 17.75 -2.94
CA LEU A 123 1.05 16.44 -2.51
C LEU A 123 0.06 15.70 -1.61
N LYS A 124 -0.54 16.40 -0.63
CA LYS A 124 -1.57 15.84 0.24
C LYS A 124 -2.75 15.29 -0.56
N ASN A 125 -3.25 16.05 -1.53
CA ASN A 125 -4.38 15.63 -2.37
C ASN A 125 -4.04 14.38 -3.21
N VAL A 126 -2.82 14.33 -3.75
CA VAL A 126 -2.32 13.17 -4.48
C VAL A 126 -2.24 11.96 -3.56
N PHE A 127 -1.59 12.07 -2.40
CA PHE A 127 -1.41 10.96 -1.46
C PHE A 127 -2.73 10.45 -0.88
N ASP A 128 -3.65 11.33 -0.49
CA ASP A 128 -4.99 10.95 -0.04
C ASP A 128 -5.73 10.14 -1.11
N SER A 129 -5.65 10.59 -2.36
CA SER A 129 -6.27 9.88 -3.47
C SER A 129 -5.59 8.53 -3.76
N LEU A 130 -4.26 8.46 -3.67
CA LEU A 130 -3.48 7.23 -3.89
C LEU A 130 -3.77 6.16 -2.83
N VAL A 131 -3.97 6.53 -1.57
CA VAL A 131 -4.28 5.55 -0.50
C VAL A 131 -5.73 5.04 -0.55
N ILE A 132 -6.61 5.74 -1.27
CA ILE A 132 -8.03 5.38 -1.43
C ILE A 132 -8.28 4.58 -2.72
N ALA A 133 -7.67 4.98 -3.83
CA ALA A 133 -7.97 4.44 -5.15
C ALA A 133 -7.41 3.02 -5.38
N THR A 134 -8.08 2.21 -6.21
CA THR A 134 -7.65 0.85 -6.59
C THR A 134 -6.78 0.83 -7.85
N HIS A 135 -7.04 1.75 -8.78
CA HIS A 135 -6.24 1.94 -9.99
C HIS A 135 -6.05 3.45 -10.23
N PRO A 136 -5.20 4.11 -9.42
CA PRO A 136 -5.03 5.55 -9.50
C PRO A 136 -4.34 5.98 -10.81
N VAL A 137 -4.87 7.03 -11.42
CA VAL A 137 -4.24 7.70 -12.56
C VAL A 137 -4.10 9.18 -12.25
N LEU A 138 -2.87 9.65 -12.09
CA LEU A 138 -2.56 11.05 -11.85
C LEU A 138 -2.72 11.84 -13.15
N ILE A 139 -3.68 12.76 -13.15
CA ILE A 139 -3.94 13.68 -14.24
C ILE A 139 -3.16 14.96 -13.99
N LEU A 140 -2.12 15.19 -14.78
CA LEU A 140 -1.18 16.29 -14.62
C LEU A 140 -1.27 17.30 -15.76
N GLU A 141 -1.27 18.58 -15.41
CA GLU A 141 -1.12 19.69 -16.36
C GLU A 141 0.32 19.80 -16.87
N ASN A 142 1.29 19.53 -15.98
CA ASN A 142 2.71 19.48 -16.30
C ASN A 142 3.26 18.09 -15.93
N LEU A 143 3.65 17.30 -16.93
CA LEU A 143 4.22 15.98 -16.70
C LEU A 143 5.56 16.02 -15.94
N ALA A 144 6.31 17.11 -16.00
CA ALA A 144 7.55 17.24 -15.25
C ALA A 144 7.31 17.18 -13.73
N SER A 145 6.13 17.62 -13.25
CA SER A 145 5.74 17.52 -11.85
C SER A 145 5.66 16.06 -11.37
N PHE A 146 5.53 15.09 -12.28
CA PHE A 146 5.53 13.68 -11.89
C PHE A 146 6.83 13.26 -11.20
N ALA A 147 7.97 13.85 -11.59
CA ALA A 147 9.26 13.60 -10.93
C ALA A 147 9.22 13.91 -9.44
N THR A 148 8.66 15.06 -9.07
CA THR A 148 8.53 15.49 -7.68
C THR A 148 7.58 14.57 -6.91
N ILE A 149 6.48 14.14 -7.52
CA ILE A 149 5.56 13.18 -6.89
C ILE A 149 6.25 11.83 -6.65
N ILE A 150 7.00 11.31 -7.63
CA ILE A 150 7.76 10.05 -7.50
C ILE A 150 8.79 10.18 -6.36
N MET A 151 9.51 11.29 -6.31
CA MET A 151 10.55 11.56 -5.31
C MET A 151 9.97 11.65 -3.89
N GLU A 152 8.90 12.43 -3.69
CA GLU A 152 8.27 12.54 -2.37
C GLU A 152 7.63 11.22 -1.95
N LEU A 153 6.96 10.51 -2.87
CA LEU A 153 6.43 9.19 -2.56
C LEU A 153 7.56 8.23 -2.16
N TRP A 154 8.65 8.19 -2.94
CA TRP A 154 9.79 7.30 -2.68
C TRP A 154 10.38 7.49 -1.29
N ARG A 155 10.57 8.75 -0.87
CA ARG A 155 11.03 9.08 0.47
C ARG A 155 10.16 8.39 1.52
N SER A 156 8.84 8.41 1.34
CA SER A 156 7.83 7.90 2.29
C SER A 156 7.55 6.41 2.22
N LEU A 157 8.08 5.72 1.22
CA LEU A 157 7.94 4.28 1.12
C LEU A 157 9.01 3.57 1.94
N TRP A 158 8.61 2.50 2.62
CA TRP A 158 9.52 1.55 3.26
C TRP A 158 10.22 0.68 2.20
N PRO A 159 11.38 0.06 2.50
CA PRO A 159 12.21 -0.65 1.51
C PRO A 159 11.47 -1.68 0.66
N LYS A 160 10.57 -2.48 1.27
CA LYS A 160 9.79 -3.49 0.54
C LYS A 160 8.78 -2.86 -0.44
N ALA A 161 8.24 -1.68 -0.15
CA ALA A 161 7.38 -0.95 -1.09
C ALA A 161 8.19 -0.29 -2.21
N ARG A 162 9.36 0.30 -1.90
CA ARG A 162 10.30 0.85 -2.91
C ARG A 162 10.67 -0.18 -3.97
N LYS A 163 10.95 -1.42 -3.55
CA LYS A 163 11.26 -2.56 -4.45
C LYS A 163 10.18 -2.83 -5.50
N ARG A 164 8.94 -2.44 -5.25
CA ARG A 164 7.76 -2.77 -6.06
C ARG A 164 7.14 -1.56 -6.72
N LEU A 165 7.69 -0.37 -6.46
CA LEU A 165 7.18 0.86 -7.03
C LEU A 165 7.37 0.81 -8.54
N ILE A 166 6.25 0.87 -9.26
CA ILE A 166 6.22 1.12 -10.68
C ILE A 166 5.50 2.45 -10.89
N CYS A 167 6.13 3.36 -11.61
CA CYS A 167 5.52 4.62 -12.00
C CYS A 167 5.67 4.77 -13.50
N ASN A 168 4.61 5.12 -14.23
CA ASN A 168 4.69 5.22 -15.68
C ASN A 168 3.77 6.31 -16.21
N VAL A 169 4.21 7.02 -17.25
CA VAL A 169 3.33 7.88 -18.04
C VAL A 169 2.63 7.04 -19.12
N LYS A 170 1.29 7.09 -19.17
CA LYS A 170 0.46 6.43 -20.19
C LYS A 170 -0.63 7.40 -20.67
N TRP A 171 -1.15 7.18 -21.87
CA TRP A 171 -2.14 8.05 -22.51
C TRP A 171 -3.55 7.47 -22.52
N SER A 172 -3.66 6.14 -22.41
CA SER A 172 -4.94 5.45 -22.36
C SER A 172 -4.83 4.12 -21.60
N PRO A 173 -5.95 3.61 -21.06
CA PRO A 173 -6.02 2.30 -20.43
C PRO A 173 -5.46 1.15 -21.26
N SER A 174 -5.59 1.22 -22.60
CA SER A 174 -5.12 0.17 -23.52
C SER A 174 -3.59 -0.02 -23.52
N GLN A 175 -2.85 0.88 -22.89
CA GLN A 175 -1.38 0.79 -22.78
C GLN A 175 -0.93 0.12 -21.48
N ILE A 176 -1.87 -0.24 -20.60
CA ILE A 176 -1.60 -1.00 -19.39
C ILE A 176 -1.72 -2.48 -19.76
N LEU A 177 -0.62 -3.21 -19.61
CA LEU A 177 -0.63 -4.65 -19.83
C LEU A 177 -1.37 -5.35 -18.67
N ALA A 178 -2.03 -6.48 -18.96
CA ALA A 178 -2.80 -7.23 -17.96
C ALA A 178 -1.93 -7.70 -16.76
N ASP A 179 -0.62 -7.82 -16.96
CA ASP A 179 0.36 -8.27 -15.97
C ASP A 179 1.19 -7.12 -15.34
N GLU A 180 0.91 -5.85 -15.68
CA GLU A 180 1.59 -4.72 -15.01
C GLU A 180 1.29 -4.78 -13.50
N SER A 181 2.35 -4.72 -12.68
CA SER A 181 2.27 -5.03 -11.26
C SER A 181 1.23 -4.19 -10.52
N GLU A 182 0.65 -4.74 -9.45
CA GLU A 182 -0.46 -4.09 -8.74
C GLU A 182 -0.05 -2.83 -7.93
N PHE A 183 1.24 -2.45 -7.90
CA PHE A 183 1.68 -1.13 -7.39
C PHE A 183 2.20 -0.22 -8.51
N ASN A 184 1.32 -0.02 -9.49
CA ASN A 184 1.56 0.84 -10.65
C ASN A 184 0.84 2.18 -10.47
N ILE A 185 1.63 3.25 -10.38
CA ILE A 185 1.14 4.63 -10.35
C ILE A 185 1.28 5.19 -11.76
N VAL A 186 0.13 5.39 -12.41
CA VAL A 186 0.10 5.90 -13.77
C VAL A 186 -0.09 7.41 -13.74
N ALA A 187 0.69 8.14 -14.53
CA ALA A 187 0.43 9.54 -14.83
C ALA A 187 -0.04 9.71 -16.28
N SER A 188 -0.88 10.70 -16.51
CA SER A 188 -1.38 11.08 -17.83
C SER A 188 -1.57 12.58 -17.90
N ILE A 189 -1.49 13.12 -19.11
CA ILE A 189 -1.82 14.52 -19.39
C ILE A 189 -3.32 14.81 -19.15
N ALA A 190 -3.60 16.06 -18.78
CA ALA A 190 -4.95 16.58 -18.55
C ALA A 190 -5.93 16.33 -19.69
N SER A 191 -5.49 16.50 -20.95
CA SER A 191 -6.32 16.30 -22.14
C SER A 191 -6.82 14.86 -22.33
N ASN A 192 -6.20 13.88 -21.66
CA ASN A 192 -6.61 12.48 -21.70
C ASN A 192 -7.49 12.06 -20.51
N LYS A 193 -7.86 12.97 -19.59
CA LYS A 193 -8.67 12.65 -18.39
C LYS A 193 -9.91 11.81 -18.71
N LEU A 194 -10.64 12.16 -19.77
CA LEU A 194 -11.87 11.47 -20.19
C LEU A 194 -11.65 10.03 -20.70
N ARG A 195 -10.39 9.63 -20.99
CA ARG A 195 -10.06 8.26 -21.39
C ARG A 195 -9.91 7.32 -20.19
N TRP A 196 -9.70 7.86 -19.00
CA TRP A 196 -9.48 7.12 -17.77
C TRP A 196 -10.80 6.98 -17.01
N ILE A 197 -11.61 6.02 -17.48
CA ILE A 197 -12.88 5.63 -16.87
C ILE A 197 -12.73 4.30 -16.10
N GLU A 198 -13.80 3.84 -15.46
CA GLU A 198 -13.84 2.60 -14.68
C GLU A 198 -13.15 1.42 -15.43
N PRO A 199 -12.25 0.67 -14.77
CA PRO A 199 -11.98 0.60 -13.33
C PRO A 199 -10.98 1.65 -12.80
N TYR A 200 -10.49 2.56 -13.64
CA TYR A 200 -9.48 3.56 -13.25
C TYR A 200 -10.10 4.75 -12.51
N THR A 201 -9.35 5.31 -11.56
CA THR A 201 -9.72 6.53 -10.84
C THR A 201 -8.80 7.67 -11.26
N ALA A 202 -9.33 8.62 -12.04
CA ALA A 202 -8.61 9.81 -12.47
C ALA A 202 -8.49 10.82 -11.31
N ILE A 203 -7.26 11.10 -10.89
CA ILE A 203 -6.90 11.97 -9.76
C ILE A 203 -6.34 13.27 -10.33
N SER A 204 -6.99 14.39 -10.08
CA SER A 204 -6.47 15.71 -10.48
C SER A 204 -5.62 16.31 -9.35
N SER A 205 -4.39 16.71 -9.63
CA SER A 205 -3.50 17.33 -8.63
C SER A 205 -3.97 18.71 -8.15
N THR A 206 -4.83 19.37 -8.92
CA THR A 206 -5.36 20.73 -8.68
C THR A 206 -6.79 20.73 -8.15
N GLY A 207 -7.39 19.56 -7.92
CA GLY A 207 -8.77 19.48 -7.44
C GLY A 207 -8.90 19.93 -5.99
N ASN A 208 -9.76 20.91 -5.72
CA ASN A 208 -10.35 21.12 -4.41
C ASN A 208 -11.27 19.93 -4.12
N ASN A 209 -10.71 18.80 -3.70
CA ASN A 209 -11.50 17.79 -3.05
C ASN A 209 -11.93 18.40 -1.70
N ASN A 210 -13.16 18.90 -1.61
CA ASN A 210 -13.69 19.57 -0.42
C ASN A 210 -13.76 18.67 0.84
N GLU A 211 -13.29 17.42 0.75
CA GLU A 211 -13.10 16.50 1.87
C GLU A 211 -11.73 15.81 1.72
N VAL A 212 -10.63 16.56 1.76
CA VAL A 212 -9.31 15.93 1.92
C VAL A 212 -9.29 15.24 3.27
N SER A 213 -9.25 13.91 3.27
CA SER A 213 -9.26 13.16 4.52
C SER A 213 -7.88 13.32 5.17
N ASP A 214 -7.84 13.92 6.35
CA ASP A 214 -6.60 14.12 7.11
C ASP A 214 -6.19 12.82 7.84
N THR A 215 -6.15 11.71 7.08
CA THR A 215 -5.91 10.38 7.62
C THR A 215 -4.47 10.23 8.06
N ARG A 216 -4.26 9.40 9.08
CA ARG A 216 -2.93 9.05 9.57
C ARG A 216 -2.01 8.50 8.48
N ALA A 217 -2.55 7.77 7.50
CA ALA A 217 -1.79 7.30 6.34
C ALA A 217 -1.23 8.44 5.49
N VAL A 218 -2.03 9.49 5.24
CA VAL A 218 -1.57 10.66 4.48
C VAL A 218 -0.54 11.47 5.26
N LYS A 219 -0.76 11.64 6.56
CA LYS A 219 0.22 12.28 7.46
C LYS A 219 1.54 11.53 7.46
N PHE A 220 1.48 10.19 7.54
CA PHE A 220 2.66 9.35 7.44
C PHE A 220 3.41 9.55 6.11
N LEU A 221 2.68 9.63 4.99
CA LEU A 221 3.31 9.87 3.68
C LEU A 221 3.90 11.29 3.53
N LEU A 222 3.45 12.28 4.31
CA LEU A 222 3.94 13.66 4.24
C LEU A 222 5.05 13.96 5.25
N ASP A 223 4.94 13.43 6.47
CA ASP A 223 5.75 13.86 7.62
C ASP A 223 6.62 12.73 8.20
N HIS A 224 6.48 11.49 7.72
CA HIS A 224 7.18 10.26 8.15
C HIS A 224 7.12 9.91 9.64
N GLN A 225 6.58 10.76 10.51
CA GLN A 225 6.65 10.55 11.96
C GLN A 225 5.49 9.68 12.45
N ASP A 226 5.67 8.37 12.42
CA ASP A 226 4.76 7.41 13.05
C ASP A 226 5.44 6.09 13.39
N THR A 227 6.19 6.08 14.50
CA THR A 227 7.03 4.93 14.91
C THR A 227 6.26 3.61 15.02
N ILE A 228 4.98 3.62 15.43
CA ILE A 228 4.19 2.38 15.50
C ILE A 228 3.90 1.88 14.09
N LEU A 229 3.48 2.78 13.19
CA LEU A 229 3.21 2.43 11.80
C LEU A 229 4.48 1.98 11.07
N GLU A 230 5.62 2.65 11.27
CA GLU A 230 6.94 2.26 10.74
C GLU A 230 7.34 0.85 11.20
N ASN A 231 7.34 0.61 12.52
CA ASN A 231 7.67 -0.70 13.09
C ASN A 231 6.78 -1.80 12.51
N LEU A 232 5.47 -1.53 12.39
CA LEU A 232 4.53 -2.49 11.80
C LEU A 232 4.79 -2.71 10.31
N LEU A 233 5.18 -1.70 9.54
CA LEU A 233 5.51 -1.83 8.11
C LEU A 233 6.82 -2.60 7.87
N GLU A 234 7.80 -2.44 8.77
CA GLU A 234 9.11 -3.11 8.70
C GLU A 234 9.04 -4.57 9.15
N ASN A 235 8.45 -4.82 10.33
CA ASN A 235 8.54 -6.10 11.04
C ASN A 235 7.52 -7.13 10.60
N THR A 236 6.50 -6.73 9.84
CA THR A 236 5.51 -7.69 9.39
C THR A 236 5.77 -8.15 7.96
N SER A 237 5.39 -9.40 7.69
CA SER A 237 5.26 -9.94 6.33
C SER A 237 4.24 -9.16 5.48
N LEU A 238 3.47 -8.25 6.09
CA LEU A 238 2.45 -7.39 5.46
C LEU A 238 2.98 -6.58 4.27
N ALA A 239 4.29 -6.36 4.23
CA ALA A 239 4.97 -5.62 3.19
C ALA A 239 5.22 -6.42 1.89
N ILE A 240 4.78 -7.69 1.80
CA ILE A 240 4.96 -8.58 0.63
C ILE A 240 3.71 -8.62 -0.29
N GLU A 241 2.54 -8.26 0.21
CA GLU A 241 1.26 -8.36 -0.51
C GLU A 241 0.79 -7.02 -1.11
N LYS A 242 -0.19 -7.08 -2.02
CA LYS A 242 -0.56 -6.01 -2.96
C LYS A 242 -1.97 -5.46 -2.68
N PRO A 243 -2.28 -4.17 -2.97
CA PRO A 243 -1.37 -3.03 -3.21
C PRO A 243 -0.91 -2.33 -1.89
N PRO A 244 0.34 -1.82 -1.81
CA PRO A 244 0.93 -1.27 -0.58
C PRO A 244 0.21 -0.06 0.04
N LEU A 245 -0.32 0.86 -0.76
CA LEU A 245 -0.92 2.11 -0.22
C LEU A 245 -2.33 1.90 0.37
N GLN A 246 -3.13 0.99 -0.20
CA GLN A 246 -4.42 0.63 0.42
C GLN A 246 -4.20 -0.14 1.73
N ARG A 247 -3.17 -0.97 1.78
CA ARG A 247 -2.68 -1.62 3.01
C ARG A 247 -2.26 -0.59 4.03
N LEU A 248 -1.51 0.45 3.64
CA LEU A 248 -1.13 1.55 4.52
C LEU A 248 -2.36 2.20 5.17
N ARG A 249 -3.43 2.48 4.40
CA ARG A 249 -4.69 3.03 4.94
C ARG A 249 -5.36 2.10 5.95
N LYS A 250 -5.35 0.80 5.69
CA LYS A 250 -5.92 -0.19 6.60
C LYS A 250 -5.09 -0.34 7.88
N LEU A 251 -3.77 -0.32 7.73
CA LEU A 251 -2.85 -0.39 8.85
C LEU A 251 -2.94 0.88 9.71
N SER A 252 -2.99 2.06 9.10
CA SER A 252 -3.13 3.33 9.83
C SER A 252 -4.39 3.36 10.69
N ARG A 253 -5.53 2.86 10.17
CA ARG A 253 -6.77 2.67 10.95
C ARG A 253 -6.59 1.69 12.11
N THR A 254 -5.80 0.64 11.91
CA THR A 254 -5.51 -0.33 12.97
C THR A 254 -4.65 0.32 14.06
N VAL A 255 -3.67 1.15 13.69
CA VAL A 255 -2.86 1.89 14.66
C VAL A 255 -3.68 2.95 15.41
N GLU A 256 -4.60 3.64 14.75
CA GLU A 256 -5.57 4.52 15.41
C GLU A 256 -6.41 3.77 16.47
N LEU A 257 -6.84 2.55 16.16
CA LEU A 257 -7.54 1.69 17.12
C LEU A 257 -6.62 1.25 18.27
N ILE A 258 -5.35 0.96 18.01
CA ILE A 258 -4.35 0.62 19.05
C ILE A 258 -4.19 1.78 20.03
N ASP A 259 -3.95 2.99 19.53
CA ASP A 259 -3.72 4.18 20.37
C ASP A 259 -4.96 4.53 21.20
N THR A 260 -6.13 4.48 20.57
CA THR A 260 -7.41 4.70 21.25
C THR A 260 -7.63 3.64 22.32
N PHE A 261 -7.37 2.36 22.01
CA PHE A 261 -7.52 1.27 22.97
C PHE A 261 -6.54 1.36 24.15
N ASN A 262 -5.30 1.80 23.91
CA ASN A 262 -4.30 1.99 24.97
C ASN A 262 -4.67 3.14 25.91
N THR A 263 -5.42 4.14 25.43
CA THR A 263 -5.81 5.32 26.22
C THR A 263 -7.14 5.11 26.93
N GLU A 264 -8.14 4.59 26.23
CA GLU A 264 -9.52 4.40 26.70
C GLU A 264 -10.04 3.02 26.27
N PRO A 265 -9.64 1.93 26.94
CA PRO A 265 -10.02 0.59 26.53
C PRO A 265 -11.54 0.37 26.71
N SER A 266 -12.17 -0.25 25.70
CA SER A 266 -13.56 -0.69 25.75
C SER A 266 -13.76 -1.99 24.99
N ALA A 267 -14.82 -2.74 25.30
CA ALA A 267 -15.10 -4.00 24.60
C ALA A 267 -15.33 -3.80 23.10
N SER A 268 -16.01 -2.71 22.71
CA SER A 268 -16.22 -2.35 21.31
C SER A 268 -14.89 -2.10 20.59
N LEU A 269 -13.98 -1.32 21.20
CA LEU A 269 -12.65 -1.06 20.66
C LEU A 269 -11.81 -2.33 20.57
N ALA A 270 -11.82 -3.17 21.60
CA ALA A 270 -11.11 -4.44 21.60
C ALA A 270 -11.58 -5.36 20.46
N ILE A 271 -12.90 -5.51 20.27
CA ILE A 271 -13.47 -6.31 19.17
C ILE A 271 -13.06 -5.73 17.81
N ASN A 272 -13.12 -4.40 17.64
CA ASN A 272 -12.75 -3.75 16.39
C ASN A 272 -11.25 -3.89 16.10
N LEU A 273 -10.40 -3.74 17.11
CA LEU A 273 -8.96 -3.93 17.00
C LEU A 273 -8.64 -5.36 16.57
N ILE A 274 -9.19 -6.36 17.27
CA ILE A 274 -8.99 -7.78 16.93
C ILE A 274 -9.42 -8.06 15.49
N ARG A 275 -10.60 -7.60 15.07
CA ARG A 275 -11.10 -7.83 13.70
C ARG A 275 -10.23 -7.15 12.63
N ASN A 276 -9.83 -5.90 12.85
CA ASN A 276 -8.96 -5.20 11.90
C ASN A 276 -7.60 -5.88 11.80
N SER A 277 -6.98 -6.24 12.92
CA SER A 277 -5.70 -6.96 12.93
C SER A 277 -5.80 -8.35 12.28
N LEU A 278 -6.86 -9.13 12.53
CA LEU A 278 -7.03 -10.46 11.95
C LEU A 278 -7.29 -10.46 10.43
N SER A 279 -7.73 -9.32 9.89
CA SER A 279 -8.02 -9.18 8.47
C SER A 279 -6.77 -9.01 7.60
N PHE A 280 -5.58 -9.02 8.19
CA PHE A 280 -4.32 -9.16 7.48
C PHE A 280 -3.96 -10.65 7.43
N GLU A 281 -3.54 -11.21 6.29
CA GLU A 281 -3.38 -12.66 6.09
C GLU A 281 -2.14 -13.24 6.80
N ASP A 282 -1.06 -12.44 6.91
CA ASP A 282 0.19 -12.81 7.59
C ASP A 282 0.41 -11.98 8.87
N THR A 283 -0.26 -12.33 9.96
CA THR A 283 -0.16 -11.61 11.24
C THR A 283 0.96 -12.11 12.15
N GLU A 284 1.91 -12.92 11.64
CA GLU A 284 3.07 -13.26 12.48
C GLU A 284 3.88 -11.98 12.74
N GLY A 285 3.92 -11.53 13.99
CA GLY A 285 4.69 -10.36 14.40
C GLY A 285 3.98 -9.44 15.40
N ASP A 286 4.38 -8.17 15.40
CA ASP A 286 4.05 -7.18 16.42
C ASP A 286 2.55 -6.89 16.59
N LEU A 287 1.72 -7.11 15.56
CA LEU A 287 0.26 -6.96 15.67
C LEU A 287 -0.35 -7.96 16.68
N ASP A 288 0.23 -9.16 16.82
CA ASP A 288 -0.28 -10.18 17.73
C ASP A 288 -0.18 -9.74 19.19
N ILE A 289 0.79 -8.88 19.53
CA ILE A 289 0.93 -8.30 20.88
C ILE A 289 -0.34 -7.49 21.22
N TYR A 290 -0.82 -6.68 20.28
CA TYR A 290 -2.01 -5.86 20.47
C TYR A 290 -3.30 -6.69 20.44
N VAL A 291 -3.36 -7.73 19.58
CA VAL A 291 -4.47 -8.68 19.57
C VAL A 291 -4.57 -9.40 20.91
N ASN A 292 -3.45 -9.89 21.46
CA ASN A 292 -3.41 -10.57 22.75
C ASN A 292 -3.82 -9.63 23.90
N LYS A 293 -3.36 -8.38 23.91
CA LYS A 293 -3.81 -7.38 24.89
C LYS A 293 -5.32 -7.17 24.84
N ALA A 294 -5.89 -7.01 23.65
CA ALA A 294 -7.34 -6.85 23.46
C ALA A 294 -8.12 -8.11 23.89
N LEU A 295 -7.57 -9.31 23.63
CA LEU A 295 -8.18 -10.57 24.05
C LEU A 295 -8.21 -10.73 25.58
N ILE A 296 -7.11 -10.39 26.25
CA ILE A 296 -7.02 -10.41 27.72
C ILE A 296 -8.04 -9.43 28.31
N TYR A 297 -8.08 -8.19 27.79
CA TYR A 297 -9.05 -7.20 28.24
C TYR A 297 -10.50 -7.68 28.12
N LEU A 298 -10.87 -8.28 26.97
CA LEU A 298 -12.20 -8.86 26.80
C LEU A 298 -12.45 -9.98 27.81
N ALA A 299 -11.48 -10.87 28.01
CA ALA A 299 -11.64 -12.00 28.92
C ALA A 299 -11.82 -11.57 30.39
N GLU A 300 -11.14 -10.49 30.82
CA GLU A 300 -11.22 -9.94 32.18
C GLU A 300 -12.52 -9.15 32.41
N ASN A 301 -13.07 -8.52 31.37
CA ASN A 301 -14.23 -7.64 31.48
C ASN A 301 -15.54 -8.28 31.02
N LEU A 302 -15.54 -9.55 30.59
CA LEU A 302 -16.72 -10.23 30.07
C LEU A 302 -17.94 -10.16 31.01
N THR A 303 -17.72 -10.24 32.33
CA THR A 303 -18.80 -10.23 33.34
C THR A 303 -19.54 -8.90 33.44
N SER A 304 -18.93 -7.80 33.02
CA SER A 304 -19.55 -6.47 33.03
C SER A 304 -20.29 -6.13 31.72
N LEU A 305 -20.13 -6.95 30.67
CA LEU A 305 -20.74 -6.71 29.36
C LEU A 305 -22.20 -7.16 29.33
N SER A 306 -22.98 -6.48 28.50
CA SER A 306 -24.33 -6.92 28.16
C SER A 306 -24.28 -8.13 27.21
N PHE A 307 -25.36 -8.92 27.20
CA PHE A 307 -25.48 -10.08 26.31
C PHE A 307 -25.29 -9.70 24.82
N MET A 308 -25.87 -8.58 24.37
CA MET A 308 -25.70 -8.09 22.99
C MET A 308 -24.25 -7.74 22.64
N GLU A 309 -23.45 -7.29 23.60
CA GLU A 309 -22.03 -7.01 23.38
C GLU A 309 -21.22 -8.30 23.30
N VAL A 310 -21.52 -9.28 24.15
CA VAL A 310 -20.91 -10.61 24.11
C VAL A 310 -21.20 -11.30 22.78
N GLU A 311 -22.42 -11.17 22.24
CA GLU A 311 -22.77 -11.68 20.92
C GLU A 311 -21.92 -11.10 19.79
N LYS A 312 -21.42 -9.86 19.90
CA LYS A 312 -20.54 -9.28 18.86
C LYS A 312 -19.20 -10.04 18.79
N ILE A 313 -18.75 -10.65 19.88
CA ILE A 313 -17.47 -11.39 19.93
C ILE A 313 -17.54 -12.65 19.06
N GLN A 314 -18.72 -13.26 18.88
CA GLN A 314 -18.89 -14.54 18.17
C GLN A 314 -18.36 -14.54 16.72
N ASN A 315 -18.36 -13.37 16.07
CA ASN A 315 -17.97 -13.23 14.67
C ASN A 315 -16.45 -13.11 14.48
N ILE A 316 -15.66 -13.24 15.55
CA ILE A 316 -14.20 -13.20 15.46
C ILE A 316 -13.69 -14.58 14.99
N VAL A 317 -12.99 -14.58 13.85
CA VAL A 317 -12.37 -15.78 13.27
C VAL A 317 -10.89 -15.80 13.63
N PHE A 318 -10.53 -16.53 14.68
CA PHE A 318 -9.14 -16.66 15.12
C PHE A 318 -8.33 -17.56 14.19
N LYS A 319 -7.09 -17.15 13.87
CA LYS A 319 -6.10 -18.05 13.24
C LYS A 319 -5.50 -19.00 14.28
N LYS A 320 -4.93 -20.13 13.82
CA LYS A 320 -4.40 -21.22 14.67
C LYS A 320 -3.43 -20.78 15.78
N ASN A 321 -2.71 -19.68 15.60
CA ASN A 321 -1.63 -19.26 16.51
C ASN A 321 -2.09 -18.28 17.62
N HIS A 322 -3.33 -17.79 17.59
CA HIS A 322 -3.81 -16.84 18.59
C HIS A 322 -4.19 -17.57 19.89
N ASN A 323 -3.73 -17.05 21.04
CA ASN A 323 -4.06 -17.62 22.35
C ASN A 323 -5.41 -17.09 22.87
N TYR A 324 -6.52 -17.60 22.33
CA TYR A 324 -7.88 -17.27 22.75
C TYR A 324 -8.43 -18.19 23.86
N ASN A 325 -7.57 -18.99 24.50
CA ASN A 325 -7.99 -19.93 25.55
C ASN A 325 -8.58 -19.22 26.76
N LEU A 326 -7.95 -18.13 27.19
CA LEU A 326 -8.45 -17.33 28.31
C LEU A 326 -9.85 -16.78 28.01
N LEU A 327 -10.06 -16.24 26.80
CA LEU A 327 -11.37 -15.76 26.36
C LEU A 327 -12.42 -16.90 26.34
N CYS A 328 -12.05 -18.10 25.88
CA CYS A 328 -12.97 -19.25 25.91
C CYS A 328 -13.38 -19.63 27.33
N LEU A 329 -12.45 -19.64 28.27
CA LEU A 329 -12.71 -19.97 29.67
C LEU A 329 -13.60 -18.91 30.34
N SER A 330 -13.27 -17.63 30.15
CA SER A 330 -14.07 -16.52 30.67
C SER A 330 -15.48 -16.51 30.06
N LEU A 331 -15.62 -16.81 28.77
CA LEU A 331 -16.93 -16.89 28.12
C LEU A 331 -17.77 -18.05 28.64
N ALA A 332 -17.16 -19.23 28.85
CA ALA A 332 -17.85 -20.37 29.46
C ALA A 332 -18.39 -20.02 30.86
N SER A 333 -17.56 -19.37 31.69
CA SER A 333 -17.96 -18.90 33.03
C SER A 333 -19.05 -17.81 32.97
N TYR A 334 -18.95 -16.86 32.03
CA TYR A 334 -19.98 -15.85 31.81
C TYR A 334 -21.34 -16.52 31.50
N ILE A 335 -21.34 -17.50 30.60
CA ILE A 335 -22.54 -18.23 30.20
C ILE A 335 -23.08 -19.04 31.37
N GLU A 336 -22.25 -19.82 32.07
CA GLU A 336 -22.65 -20.58 33.26
C GLU A 336 -23.43 -19.70 34.25
N ASN A 337 -22.91 -18.51 34.55
CA ASN A 337 -23.50 -17.59 35.53
C ASN A 337 -24.74 -16.83 35.03
N LYS A 338 -24.87 -16.61 33.73
CA LYS A 338 -25.95 -15.77 33.15
C LYS A 338 -27.03 -16.56 32.43
N PHE A 339 -26.76 -17.80 32.03
CA PHE A 339 -27.62 -18.58 31.14
C PHE A 339 -29.04 -18.74 31.69
N THR A 340 -29.17 -18.98 32.99
CA THR A 340 -30.45 -19.13 33.67
C THR A 340 -31.26 -17.84 33.73
N LEU A 341 -30.58 -16.69 33.72
CA LEU A 341 -31.16 -15.34 33.78
C LEU A 341 -31.52 -14.78 32.40
N LEU A 342 -31.09 -15.43 31.31
CA LEU A 342 -31.42 -15.02 29.95
C LEU A 342 -32.87 -15.34 29.60
N LYS A 343 -33.47 -14.51 28.75
CA LYS A 343 -34.79 -14.79 28.17
C LYS A 343 -34.71 -15.98 27.22
N ASP A 344 -35.81 -16.70 27.03
CA ASP A 344 -35.83 -17.87 26.16
C ASP A 344 -35.49 -17.54 24.70
N GLU A 345 -35.81 -16.33 24.23
CA GLU A 345 -35.38 -15.82 22.92
C GLU A 345 -33.84 -15.73 22.81
N ASP A 346 -33.18 -15.21 23.83
CA ASP A 346 -31.71 -15.07 23.87
C ASP A 346 -31.02 -16.43 23.98
N LYS A 347 -31.58 -17.35 24.79
CA LYS A 347 -31.12 -18.75 24.88
C LYS A 347 -31.23 -19.47 23.53
N ASN A 348 -32.37 -19.32 22.85
CA ASN A 348 -32.58 -19.93 21.54
C ASN A 348 -31.64 -19.35 20.48
N ARG A 349 -31.36 -18.04 20.52
CA ARG A 349 -30.36 -17.41 19.65
C ARG A 349 -28.94 -17.95 19.88
N LEU A 350 -28.50 -18.07 21.14
CA LEU A 350 -27.21 -18.66 21.50
C LEU A 350 -27.02 -20.06 20.90
N ILE A 351 -28.05 -20.91 21.06
CA ILE A 351 -28.02 -22.30 20.61
C ILE A 351 -28.03 -22.37 19.08
N ALA A 352 -28.89 -21.60 18.42
CA ALA A 352 -29.00 -21.57 16.97
C ALA A 352 -27.71 -21.08 16.29
N ASP A 353 -27.06 -20.05 16.85
CA ASP A 353 -25.82 -19.48 16.31
C ASP A 353 -24.58 -20.37 16.54
N SER A 354 -24.61 -21.22 17.57
CA SER A 354 -23.51 -22.15 17.91
C SER A 354 -23.17 -23.14 16.79
N ILE A 355 -24.13 -23.46 15.92
CA ILE A 355 -24.02 -24.47 14.87
C ILE A 355 -23.35 -23.92 13.59
N ARG A 356 -23.31 -22.59 13.38
CA ARG A 356 -23.05 -22.00 12.05
C ARG A 356 -21.76 -21.18 11.91
N LYS A 357 -21.16 -20.66 12.98
CA LYS A 357 -20.24 -19.50 12.82
C LYS A 357 -18.77 -19.72 13.20
N ASN A 358 -18.44 -20.31 14.36
CA ASN A 358 -17.04 -20.46 14.79
C ASN A 358 -16.83 -21.59 15.82
N ARG A 359 -15.80 -22.45 15.61
CA ARG A 359 -15.52 -23.62 16.47
C ARG A 359 -15.21 -23.24 17.92
N TRP A 360 -14.43 -22.19 18.14
CA TRP A 360 -14.04 -21.76 19.50
C TRP A 360 -15.27 -21.29 20.32
N TRP A 361 -16.16 -20.54 19.67
CA TRP A 361 -17.39 -20.03 20.27
C TRP A 361 -18.32 -21.18 20.69
N TYR A 362 -18.49 -22.17 19.80
CA TYR A 362 -19.26 -23.37 20.10
C TYR A 362 -18.70 -24.14 21.32
N ILE A 363 -17.38 -24.31 21.40
CA ILE A 363 -16.73 -25.01 22.51
C ILE A 363 -16.99 -24.29 23.83
N ALA A 364 -16.82 -22.96 23.87
CA ALA A 364 -17.08 -22.17 25.07
C ALA A 364 -18.56 -22.22 25.49
N LEU A 365 -19.48 -22.13 24.52
CA LEU A 365 -20.92 -22.25 24.76
C LEU A 365 -21.30 -23.59 25.36
N LYS A 366 -20.90 -24.68 24.71
CA LYS A 366 -21.23 -26.04 25.15
C LYS A 366 -20.75 -26.26 26.59
N LYS A 367 -19.54 -25.80 26.90
CA LYS A 367 -18.96 -25.89 28.23
C LYS A 367 -19.79 -25.10 29.26
N GLY A 368 -20.03 -23.81 29.02
CA GLY A 368 -20.79 -22.97 29.95
C GLY A 368 -22.22 -23.44 30.18
N ILE A 369 -22.91 -23.91 29.13
CA ILE A 369 -24.27 -24.46 29.26
C ILE A 369 -24.26 -25.76 30.08
N SER A 370 -23.34 -26.69 29.81
CA SER A 370 -23.28 -27.94 30.59
C SER A 370 -23.08 -27.68 32.08
N GLN A 371 -22.16 -26.77 32.43
CA GLN A 371 -21.86 -26.43 33.81
C GLN A 371 -23.04 -25.67 34.49
N GLY A 372 -23.69 -24.76 33.77
CA GLY A 372 -24.85 -24.02 34.27
C GLY A 372 -26.13 -24.86 34.41
N VAL A 373 -26.25 -25.97 33.67
CA VAL A 373 -27.37 -26.93 33.81
C VAL A 373 -27.09 -27.93 34.93
N ASP A 374 -25.86 -28.42 35.07
CA ASP A 374 -25.48 -29.35 36.14
C ASP A 374 -25.64 -28.72 37.53
N THR A 375 -25.45 -27.40 37.66
CA THR A 375 -25.68 -26.63 38.91
C THR A 375 -27.17 -26.45 39.27
N LEU A 376 -28.10 -26.79 38.36
CA LEU A 376 -29.56 -26.74 38.59
C LEU A 376 -30.16 -28.08 39.01
N THR A 377 -29.39 -29.16 38.97
CA THR A 377 -29.78 -30.47 39.52
C THR A 377 -29.21 -30.62 40.93
N PRO A 378 -30.04 -30.57 41.99
CA PRO A 378 -29.59 -30.78 43.36
C PRO A 378 -29.09 -32.20 43.63
#